data_AF-A0A7E5VKM4-F1
#
_entry.id   AF-A0A7E5VKM4-F1
#
_cell.length_a   1.000
_cell.length_b   1.000
_cell.length_c   1.000
_cell.angle_alpha   90.00
_cell.angle_beta   90.00
_cell.angle_gamma   90.00
#
_symmetry.space_group_name_H-M   'P 1'
#
loop_
_entity.id
_entity.type
_entity.pdbx_description
1 polymer ?
#
loop_
_entity_poly.entity_id
_entity_poly.type
_entity_poly.pdbx_seq_one_letter_code
_entity_poly.pdbx_strand_id
1 'polypeptide(L)'
;MAAVQQNFSKMISAQLRNKANEFLNSRKHANNLADILQMFEAETDNYTPLLLTVEVIFTELLRRGDLIEGIVPLKPADHSPEGEYKRWLRQCFEAAQTRALECIRRGRTSSRLQALVTACKLMQAEGKHPLEQSTGYYFPSIRLKNIFTVLLDSELSMSAPIARFQEFTEYRDVQQYGLKVLSTLAYRKSPTSIYMQNYLELLDRLLVCEITTEPRAKAKERDNEEKEEKLLCGAEDKAPFPYNPGVCRRYANRCWGFACQWPLCEDSRVHRRALLLLVERLMPLLARPHLATDMLCDSLDAGGPISMLALQGVLELVRRHNIDYPDMYDRLYAMFEPEMFATRYKKRLLHLADIFLSSTHLPEGLVAAFAKRLARLALLAAADDAAALLQLLHNLLLRHPALKRMICHEDSPAIMSNDPYVMEETCAGASRALGSSLWEVWALRRHAAPALAAAAAAVFAAADPRATPVALAPPDLAASFDAELKKRFKTIEMNFVRPQGMTTPSGERVMQYWELMA
;
A
#
# COMPACT_ATOMS: atom_id res chain seq x y z
N MET A 1 -13.98 37.34 1.13
CA MET A 1 -14.57 36.52 0.04
C MET A 1 -14.93 35.09 0.49
N ALA A 2 -14.06 34.33 1.17
CA ALA A 2 -14.35 32.96 1.60
C ALA A 2 -15.60 32.80 2.50
N ALA A 3 -15.86 33.74 3.43
CA ALA A 3 -17.05 33.72 4.29
C ALA A 3 -18.37 33.96 3.52
N VAL A 4 -18.33 34.79 2.46
CA VAL A 4 -19.49 35.05 1.60
C VAL A 4 -19.83 33.81 0.78
N GLN A 5 -18.81 33.14 0.25
CA GLN A 5 -18.96 31.90 -0.54
C GLN A 5 -19.49 30.73 0.31
N GLN A 6 -19.08 30.64 1.59
CA GLN A 6 -19.65 29.68 2.55
C GLN A 6 -21.11 29.97 2.88
N ASN A 7 -21.50 31.24 3.06
CA ASN A 7 -22.89 31.61 3.35
C ASN A 7 -23.82 31.33 2.16
N PHE A 8 -23.38 31.62 0.93
CA PHE A 8 -24.11 31.23 -0.28
C PHE A 8 -24.27 29.70 -0.40
N SER A 9 -23.22 28.93 -0.14
CA SER A 9 -23.29 27.46 -0.17
C SER A 9 -24.27 26.90 0.87
N LYS A 10 -24.35 27.51 2.07
CA LYS A 10 -25.31 27.12 3.09
C LYS A 10 -26.74 27.45 2.67
N MET A 11 -26.97 28.61 2.06
CA MET A 11 -28.29 29.02 1.57
C MET A 11 -28.81 28.10 0.46
N ILE A 12 -27.94 27.76 -0.51
CA ILE A 12 -28.24 26.78 -1.57
C ILE A 12 -28.56 25.40 -0.97
N SER A 13 -27.80 24.96 0.04
CA SER A 13 -28.06 23.67 0.70
C SER A 13 -29.41 23.62 1.43
N ALA A 14 -29.89 24.74 1.97
CA ALA A 14 -31.17 24.83 2.64
C ALA A 14 -32.32 24.83 1.64
N GLN A 15 -32.16 25.58 0.54
CA GLN A 15 -33.12 25.59 -0.57
C GLN A 15 -33.30 24.20 -1.20
N LEU A 16 -32.19 23.49 -1.46
CA LEU A 16 -32.22 22.13 -2.01
C LEU A 16 -32.93 21.13 -1.08
N ARG A 17 -32.68 21.21 0.23
CA ARG A 17 -33.36 20.38 1.23
C ARG A 17 -34.87 20.65 1.27
N ASN A 18 -35.28 21.91 1.18
CA ASN A 18 -36.70 22.26 1.14
C ASN A 18 -37.37 21.71 -0.13
N LYS A 19 -36.75 21.92 -1.31
CA LYS A 19 -37.25 21.36 -2.58
C LYS A 19 -37.37 19.84 -2.54
N ALA A 20 -36.41 19.15 -1.94
CA ALA A 20 -36.43 17.69 -1.76
C ALA A 20 -37.56 17.24 -0.83
N ASN A 21 -37.78 17.90 0.30
CA ASN A 21 -38.85 17.58 1.23
C ASN A 21 -40.24 17.82 0.61
N GLU A 22 -40.41 18.92 -0.12
CA GLU A 22 -41.67 19.21 -0.84
C GLU A 22 -41.99 18.11 -1.87
N PHE A 23 -40.98 17.64 -2.61
CA PHE A 23 -41.13 16.54 -3.56
C PHE A 23 -41.47 15.22 -2.87
N LEU A 24 -40.76 14.86 -1.78
CA LEU A 24 -41.00 13.61 -1.06
C LEU A 24 -42.36 13.58 -0.35
N ASN A 25 -42.94 14.73 0.00
CA ASN A 25 -44.22 14.83 0.69
C ASN A 25 -45.43 14.92 -0.26
N SER A 26 -45.25 15.44 -1.48
CA SER A 26 -46.37 15.64 -2.41
C SER A 26 -45.97 15.51 -3.88
N ARG A 27 -46.69 14.64 -4.61
CA ARG A 27 -46.52 14.42 -6.06
C ARG A 27 -46.75 15.68 -6.90
N LYS A 28 -47.42 16.71 -6.35
CA LYS A 28 -47.65 17.99 -7.04
C LYS A 28 -46.36 18.76 -7.30
N HIS A 29 -45.28 18.46 -6.56
CA HIS A 29 -43.98 19.12 -6.71
C HIS A 29 -42.98 18.32 -7.55
N ALA A 30 -43.45 17.48 -8.49
CA ALA A 30 -42.58 16.71 -9.38
C ALA A 30 -41.55 17.58 -10.14
N ASN A 31 -41.92 18.81 -10.49
CA ASN A 31 -41.02 19.77 -11.16
C ASN A 31 -39.77 20.09 -10.32
N ASN A 32 -39.84 20.03 -8.98
CA ASN A 32 -38.69 20.28 -8.12
C ASN A 32 -37.55 19.28 -8.37
N LEU A 33 -37.85 18.03 -8.75
CA LEU A 33 -36.82 17.03 -9.08
C LEU A 33 -36.13 17.37 -10.41
N ALA A 34 -36.90 17.81 -11.41
CA ALA A 34 -36.36 18.24 -12.70
C ALA A 34 -35.45 19.47 -12.52
N ASP A 35 -35.87 20.46 -11.72
CA ASP A 35 -35.06 21.61 -11.37
C ASP A 35 -33.72 21.20 -10.73
N ILE A 36 -33.75 20.28 -9.75
CA ILE A 36 -32.54 19.81 -9.05
C ILE A 36 -31.58 19.13 -10.03
N LEU A 37 -32.10 18.33 -10.98
CA LEU A 37 -31.28 17.69 -12.01
C LEU A 37 -30.70 18.71 -12.99
N GLN A 38 -31.48 19.73 -13.36
CA GLN A 38 -30.98 20.81 -14.22
C GLN A 38 -29.88 21.63 -13.54
N MET A 39 -29.88 21.75 -12.22
CA MET A 39 -28.80 22.43 -11.48
C MET A 39 -27.43 21.73 -11.61
N PHE A 40 -27.36 20.47 -12.06
CA PHE A 40 -26.09 19.82 -12.41
C PHE A 40 -25.49 20.32 -13.73
N GLU A 41 -26.27 20.99 -14.58
CA GLU A 41 -25.80 21.60 -15.84
C GLU A 41 -25.12 22.94 -15.64
N ALA A 42 -25.39 23.60 -14.51
CA ALA A 42 -24.70 24.83 -14.16
C ALA A 42 -23.21 24.52 -13.87
N GLU A 43 -22.30 25.21 -14.56
CA GLU A 43 -20.86 25.15 -14.31
C GLU A 43 -20.54 25.67 -12.91
N THR A 44 -20.64 24.77 -11.93
CA THR A 44 -20.32 25.07 -10.53
C THR A 44 -19.24 24.12 -10.07
N ASP A 45 -18.32 24.61 -9.25
CA ASP A 45 -17.22 23.77 -8.77
C ASP A 45 -17.60 22.86 -7.57
N ASN A 46 -18.74 23.15 -6.93
CA ASN A 46 -19.19 22.50 -5.71
C ASN A 46 -20.55 21.81 -5.89
N TYR A 47 -20.52 20.57 -6.38
CA TYR A 47 -21.71 19.73 -6.53
C TYR A 47 -22.11 18.99 -5.24
N THR A 48 -21.34 19.13 -4.15
CA THR A 48 -21.56 18.38 -2.89
C THR A 48 -22.99 18.46 -2.36
N PRO A 49 -23.63 19.66 -2.26
CA PRO A 49 -25.00 19.76 -1.75
C PRO A 49 -26.03 19.10 -2.68
N LEU A 50 -25.83 19.20 -4.00
CA LEU A 50 -26.71 18.59 -5.01
C LEU A 50 -26.65 17.06 -4.92
N LEU A 51 -25.43 16.50 -4.85
CA LEU A 51 -25.20 15.06 -4.73
C LEU A 51 -25.87 14.47 -3.47
N LEU A 52 -25.70 15.13 -2.32
CA LEU A 52 -26.35 14.70 -1.08
C LEU A 52 -27.88 14.79 -1.16
N THR A 53 -28.41 15.81 -1.84
CA THR A 53 -29.86 15.96 -2.00
C THR A 53 -30.43 14.85 -2.88
N VAL A 54 -29.78 14.55 -4.01
CA VAL A 54 -30.11 13.44 -4.90
C VAL A 54 -30.02 12.09 -4.17
N GLU A 55 -28.97 11.89 -3.37
CA GLU A 55 -28.81 10.70 -2.53
C GLU A 55 -30.03 10.47 -1.64
N VAL A 56 -30.44 11.49 -0.89
CA VAL A 56 -31.60 11.40 0.03
C VAL A 56 -32.90 11.13 -0.74
N ILE A 57 -33.15 11.84 -1.84
CA ILE A 57 -34.38 11.65 -2.63
C ILE A 57 -34.50 10.21 -3.13
N PHE A 58 -33.47 9.71 -3.83
CA PHE A 58 -33.59 8.41 -4.49
C PHE A 58 -33.44 7.23 -3.52
N THR A 59 -32.71 7.37 -2.42
CA THR A 59 -32.70 6.34 -1.36
C THR A 59 -34.09 6.17 -0.75
N GLU A 60 -34.80 7.27 -0.50
CA GLU A 60 -36.16 7.22 0.04
C GLU A 60 -37.18 6.70 -0.99
N LEU A 61 -37.10 7.13 -2.26
CA LEU A 61 -37.96 6.60 -3.33
C LEU A 61 -37.78 5.08 -3.53
N LEU A 62 -36.54 4.59 -3.47
CA LEU A 62 -36.23 3.16 -3.57
C LEU A 62 -36.77 2.40 -2.36
N ARG A 63 -36.62 2.96 -1.15
CA ARG A 63 -37.16 2.38 0.09
C ARG A 63 -38.69 2.25 0.06
N ARG A 64 -39.39 3.23 -0.52
CA ARG A 64 -40.86 3.21 -0.70
C ARG A 64 -41.33 2.26 -1.80
N GLY A 65 -40.44 1.85 -2.70
CA GLY A 65 -40.79 1.02 -3.85
C GLY A 65 -41.50 1.80 -4.97
N ASP A 66 -41.45 3.13 -4.96
CA ASP A 66 -42.14 4.00 -5.93
C ASP A 66 -41.60 3.78 -7.37
N LEU A 67 -40.37 3.30 -7.49
CA LEU A 67 -39.66 3.01 -8.75
C LEU A 67 -39.87 1.57 -9.27
N ILE A 68 -40.58 0.71 -8.53
CA ILE A 68 -40.83 -0.68 -8.91
C ILE A 68 -42.01 -0.73 -9.89
N GLU A 69 -41.71 -1.15 -11.12
CA GLU A 69 -42.70 -1.59 -12.09
C GLU A 69 -42.80 -3.11 -11.99
N GLY A 70 -43.99 -3.64 -11.75
CA GLY A 70 -44.27 -5.05 -11.91
C GLY A 70 -44.27 -5.39 -13.40
N ILE A 71 -43.10 -5.65 -13.98
CA ILE A 71 -43.01 -6.08 -15.38
C ILE A 71 -43.49 -7.52 -15.42
N VAL A 72 -44.73 -7.73 -15.88
CA VAL A 72 -45.27 -9.06 -16.18
C VAL A 72 -44.90 -9.41 -17.63
N PRO A 73 -44.17 -10.50 -17.89
CA PRO A 73 -43.86 -10.92 -19.25
C PRO A 73 -45.13 -11.04 -20.11
N LEU A 74 -45.08 -10.59 -21.36
CA LEU A 74 -46.18 -10.62 -22.36
C LEU A 74 -47.36 -9.64 -22.15
N LYS A 75 -47.33 -8.72 -21.16
CA LYS A 75 -48.28 -7.59 -21.13
C LYS A 75 -47.72 -6.36 -21.85
N PRO A 76 -48.54 -5.62 -22.63
CA PRO A 76 -48.13 -4.36 -23.23
C PRO A 76 -47.75 -3.35 -22.13
N ALA A 77 -46.83 -2.44 -22.44
CA ALA A 77 -46.40 -1.39 -21.52
C ALA A 77 -47.63 -0.66 -20.96
N ASP A 78 -47.72 -0.54 -19.64
CA ASP A 78 -48.88 0.06 -18.98
C ASP A 78 -48.88 1.58 -19.24
N HIS A 79 -49.72 2.07 -20.16
CA HIS A 79 -49.84 3.51 -20.47
C HIS A 79 -50.75 4.24 -19.47
N SER A 80 -50.97 3.66 -18.29
CA SER A 80 -51.62 4.36 -17.19
C SER A 80 -50.77 5.57 -16.76
N PRO A 81 -51.40 6.66 -16.27
CA PRO A 81 -50.67 7.83 -15.78
C PRO A 81 -49.71 7.48 -14.62
N GLU A 82 -49.99 6.41 -13.87
CA GLU A 82 -49.07 5.89 -12.85
C GLU A 82 -47.86 5.17 -13.47
N GLY A 83 -48.06 4.39 -14.53
CA GLY A 83 -46.97 3.78 -15.30
C GLY A 83 -46.05 4.80 -15.96
N GLU A 84 -46.61 5.86 -16.55
CA GLU A 84 -45.82 6.95 -17.12
C GLU A 84 -45.00 7.72 -16.07
N TYR A 85 -45.60 8.00 -14.91
CA TYR A 85 -44.91 8.64 -13.80
C TYR A 85 -43.75 7.77 -13.26
N LYS A 86 -43.94 6.46 -13.14
CA LYS A 86 -42.88 5.52 -12.74
C LYS A 86 -41.73 5.46 -13.75
N ARG A 87 -42.03 5.43 -15.06
CA ARG A 87 -41.01 5.53 -16.10
C ARG A 87 -40.23 6.82 -16.03
N TRP A 88 -40.93 7.94 -15.84
CA TRP A 88 -40.28 9.25 -15.68
C TRP A 88 -39.35 9.27 -14.45
N LEU A 89 -39.79 8.73 -13.31
CA LEU A 89 -38.93 8.60 -12.12
C LEU A 89 -37.70 7.73 -12.37
N ARG A 90 -37.83 6.63 -13.12
CA ARG A 90 -36.68 5.80 -13.54
C ARG A 90 -35.72 6.58 -14.44
N GLN A 91 -36.23 7.34 -15.42
CA GLN A 91 -35.40 8.20 -16.26
C GLN A 91 -34.65 9.26 -15.43
N CYS A 92 -35.33 9.88 -14.45
CA CYS A 92 -34.69 10.80 -13.52
C CYS A 92 -33.61 10.12 -12.68
N PHE A 93 -33.82 8.87 -12.25
CA PHE A 93 -32.81 8.10 -11.52
C PHE A 93 -31.58 7.77 -12.40
N GLU A 94 -31.80 7.35 -13.66
CA GLU A 94 -30.71 7.13 -14.62
C GLU A 94 -29.92 8.41 -14.90
N ALA A 95 -30.64 9.53 -15.08
CA ALA A 95 -30.02 10.84 -15.26
C ALA A 95 -29.18 11.21 -14.03
N ALA A 96 -29.74 11.07 -12.82
CA ALA A 96 -29.05 11.34 -11.57
C ALA A 96 -27.74 10.54 -11.42
N GLN A 97 -27.77 9.24 -11.73
CA GLN A 97 -26.58 8.41 -11.70
C GLN A 97 -25.53 8.85 -12.73
N THR A 98 -25.97 9.15 -13.96
CA THR A 98 -25.08 9.61 -15.02
C THR A 98 -24.39 10.93 -14.63
N ARG A 99 -25.15 11.88 -14.07
CA ARG A 99 -24.59 13.15 -13.56
C ARG A 99 -23.65 12.95 -12.38
N ALA A 100 -23.98 12.05 -11.45
CA ALA A 100 -23.06 11.72 -10.35
C ALA A 100 -21.73 11.16 -10.88
N LEU A 101 -21.77 10.29 -11.90
CA LEU A 101 -20.56 9.76 -12.55
C LEU A 101 -19.76 10.85 -13.27
N GLU A 102 -20.42 11.79 -13.96
CA GLU A 102 -19.76 12.95 -14.58
C GLU A 102 -19.07 13.86 -13.54
N CYS A 103 -19.68 14.06 -12.38
CA CYS A 103 -19.11 14.83 -11.28
C CYS A 103 -17.79 14.22 -10.73
N ILE A 104 -17.59 12.90 -10.84
CA ILE A 104 -16.33 12.25 -10.46
C ILE A 104 -15.17 12.70 -11.37
N ARG A 105 -15.45 13.07 -12.63
CA ARG A 105 -14.44 13.56 -13.59
C ARG A 105 -14.27 15.07 -13.51
N ARG A 106 -15.37 15.83 -13.44
CA ARG A 106 -15.37 17.30 -13.58
C ARG A 106 -15.20 18.08 -12.28
N GLY A 107 -15.59 17.50 -11.14
CA GLY A 107 -15.65 18.24 -9.87
C GLY A 107 -14.28 18.53 -9.24
N ARG A 108 -14.25 19.45 -8.27
CA ARG A 108 -13.13 19.57 -7.32
C ARG A 108 -13.00 18.30 -6.46
N THR A 109 -11.85 18.08 -5.82
CA THR A 109 -11.55 16.87 -5.04
C THR A 109 -12.68 16.49 -4.07
N SER A 110 -13.23 17.44 -3.28
CA SER A 110 -14.34 17.15 -2.36
C SER A 110 -15.61 16.67 -3.08
N SER A 111 -15.98 17.32 -4.19
CA SER A 111 -17.13 16.96 -5.01
C SER A 111 -16.94 15.58 -5.68
N ARG A 112 -15.72 15.25 -6.13
CA ARG A 112 -15.38 13.94 -6.72
C ARG A 112 -15.54 12.82 -5.71
N LEU A 113 -15.03 13.03 -4.49
CA LEU A 113 -15.15 12.05 -3.40
C LEU A 113 -16.61 11.84 -3.00
N GLN A 114 -17.38 12.92 -2.84
CA GLN A 114 -18.80 12.83 -2.53
C GLN A 114 -19.60 12.16 -3.65
N ALA A 115 -19.30 12.48 -4.92
CA ALA A 115 -19.98 11.89 -6.07
C ALA A 115 -19.82 10.38 -6.13
N LEU A 116 -18.61 9.88 -5.85
CA LEU A 116 -18.35 8.44 -5.75
C LEU A 116 -19.15 7.79 -4.61
N VAL A 117 -19.15 8.40 -3.42
CA VAL A 117 -19.91 7.89 -2.26
C VAL A 117 -21.40 7.85 -2.57
N THR A 118 -21.94 8.92 -3.16
CA THR A 118 -23.35 8.98 -3.56
C THR A 118 -23.66 7.92 -4.62
N ALA A 119 -22.84 7.73 -5.65
CA ALA A 119 -23.05 6.66 -6.64
C ALA A 119 -23.04 5.26 -6.00
N CYS A 120 -22.12 4.99 -5.07
CA CYS A 120 -22.06 3.71 -4.35
C CYS A 120 -23.27 3.50 -3.43
N LYS A 121 -23.76 4.54 -2.76
CA LYS A 121 -24.96 4.47 -1.91
C LYS A 121 -26.25 4.31 -2.71
N LEU A 122 -26.36 4.95 -3.87
CA LEU A 122 -27.49 4.72 -4.79
C LEU A 122 -27.49 3.28 -5.30
N MET A 123 -26.31 2.74 -5.64
CA MET A 123 -26.14 1.32 -5.96
C MET A 123 -26.51 0.41 -4.78
N GLN A 124 -26.10 0.75 -3.56
CA GLN A 124 -26.48 0.01 -2.35
C GLN A 124 -28.00 0.00 -2.14
N ALA A 125 -28.66 1.14 -2.31
CA ALA A 125 -30.11 1.26 -2.19
C ALA A 125 -30.83 0.44 -3.27
N GLU A 126 -30.33 0.45 -4.52
CA GLU A 126 -30.84 -0.39 -5.61
C GLU A 126 -30.64 -1.88 -5.33
N GLY A 127 -29.52 -2.27 -4.70
CA GLY A 127 -29.28 -3.65 -4.27
C GLY A 127 -30.28 -4.14 -3.22
N LYS A 128 -30.55 -3.30 -2.21
CA LYS A 128 -31.54 -3.60 -1.15
C LYS A 128 -32.97 -3.61 -1.70
N HIS A 129 -33.32 -2.64 -2.55
CA HIS A 129 -34.64 -2.47 -3.15
C HIS A 129 -34.52 -2.51 -4.69
N PRO A 130 -34.52 -3.70 -5.31
CA PRO A 130 -34.31 -3.85 -6.73
C PRO A 130 -35.47 -3.27 -7.53
N LEU A 131 -35.15 -2.67 -8.67
CA LEU A 131 -36.12 -2.12 -9.61
C LEU A 131 -36.98 -3.23 -10.28
N GLU A 132 -36.45 -4.45 -10.31
CA GLU A 132 -37.11 -5.65 -10.85
C GLU A 132 -37.24 -6.71 -9.75
N GLN A 133 -38.33 -7.47 -9.76
CA GLN A 133 -38.54 -8.55 -8.81
C GLN A 133 -37.59 -9.71 -9.14
N SER A 134 -36.56 -9.89 -8.31
CA SER A 134 -35.63 -11.03 -8.36
C SER A 134 -35.88 -11.96 -7.18
N THR A 135 -35.92 -13.27 -7.45
CA THR A 135 -36.09 -14.31 -6.43
C THR A 135 -34.80 -14.63 -5.66
N GLY A 136 -33.65 -14.12 -6.13
CA GLY A 136 -32.33 -14.35 -5.51
C GLY A 136 -31.64 -13.07 -5.07
N TYR A 137 -30.43 -13.22 -4.51
CA TYR A 137 -29.59 -12.09 -4.13
C TYR A 137 -29.28 -11.21 -5.36
N TYR A 138 -29.71 -9.96 -5.34
CA TYR A 138 -29.51 -9.00 -6.42
C TYR A 138 -28.38 -8.04 -6.07
N PHE A 139 -27.39 -7.97 -6.98
CA PHE A 139 -26.32 -6.98 -6.92
C PHE A 139 -26.28 -6.19 -8.24
N PRO A 140 -26.36 -4.85 -8.23
CA PRO A 140 -26.35 -4.04 -9.45
C PRO A 140 -24.98 -4.00 -10.15
N SER A 141 -24.59 -5.10 -10.81
CA SER A 141 -23.26 -5.22 -11.44
C SER A 141 -23.03 -4.22 -12.58
N ILE A 142 -24.09 -3.78 -13.25
CA ILE A 142 -24.02 -2.77 -14.32
C ILE A 142 -23.61 -1.41 -13.74
N ARG A 143 -24.17 -1.04 -12.58
CA ARG A 143 -23.82 0.21 -11.87
C ARG A 143 -22.37 0.20 -11.44
N LEU A 144 -21.92 -0.92 -10.86
CA LEU A 144 -20.52 -1.10 -10.48
C LEU A 144 -19.59 -0.99 -11.70
N LYS A 145 -19.98 -1.57 -12.84
CA LYS A 145 -19.23 -1.44 -14.10
C LYS A 145 -19.10 0.01 -14.56
N ASN A 146 -20.17 0.79 -14.46
CA ASN A 146 -20.15 2.21 -14.83
C ASN A 146 -19.22 3.01 -13.89
N ILE A 147 -19.29 2.74 -12.58
CA ILE A 147 -18.37 3.35 -11.59
C ILE A 147 -16.91 2.99 -11.92
N PHE A 148 -16.61 1.72 -12.17
CA PHE A 148 -15.24 1.28 -12.51
C PHE A 148 -14.76 1.87 -13.83
N THR A 149 -15.63 2.04 -14.81
CA THR A 149 -15.27 2.69 -16.08
C THR A 149 -14.80 4.13 -15.87
N VAL A 150 -15.41 4.85 -14.92
CA VAL A 150 -15.01 6.22 -14.56
C VAL A 150 -13.75 6.24 -13.69
N LEU A 151 -13.59 5.28 -12.76
CA LEU A 151 -12.38 5.16 -11.94
C LEU A 151 -11.15 4.74 -12.76
N LEU A 152 -11.37 4.01 -13.86
CA LEU A 152 -10.34 3.59 -14.82
C LEU A 152 -10.21 4.60 -15.97
N ASP A 153 -10.16 5.88 -15.63
CA ASP A 153 -9.90 6.96 -16.58
C ASP A 153 -8.45 6.85 -17.10
N SER A 154 -8.25 7.21 -18.37
CA SER A 154 -6.95 7.09 -19.06
C SER A 154 -6.12 8.38 -19.04
N GLU A 155 -6.74 9.50 -18.66
CA GLU A 155 -6.16 10.85 -18.65
C GLU A 155 -5.95 11.35 -17.21
N LEU A 156 -6.87 11.01 -16.30
CA LEU A 156 -6.86 11.52 -14.94
C LEU A 156 -6.42 10.46 -13.93
N SER A 157 -5.53 10.85 -13.01
CA SER A 157 -5.23 10.03 -11.83
C SER A 157 -6.45 9.98 -10.90
N MET A 158 -6.93 8.78 -10.61
CA MET A 158 -8.10 8.52 -9.76
C MET A 158 -7.71 8.00 -8.37
N SER A 159 -6.47 8.23 -7.93
CA SER A 159 -5.94 7.71 -6.65
C SER A 159 -6.79 8.11 -5.43
N ALA A 160 -7.20 9.38 -5.33
CA ALA A 160 -8.03 9.84 -4.20
C ALA A 160 -9.45 9.22 -4.21
N PRO A 161 -10.20 9.22 -5.33
CA PRO A 161 -11.44 8.45 -5.44
C PRO A 161 -11.27 6.95 -5.13
N ILE A 162 -10.23 6.30 -5.66
CA ILE A 162 -9.99 4.87 -5.41
C ILE A 162 -9.67 4.61 -3.94
N ALA A 163 -8.90 5.47 -3.28
CA ALA A 163 -8.64 5.38 -1.85
C ALA A 163 -9.94 5.52 -1.03
N ARG A 164 -10.86 6.40 -1.46
CA ARG A 164 -12.19 6.53 -0.84
C ARG A 164 -13.09 5.32 -1.10
N PHE A 165 -12.96 4.68 -2.27
CA PHE A 165 -13.69 3.46 -2.61
C PHE A 165 -13.34 2.28 -1.68
N GLN A 166 -12.17 2.32 -1.02
CA GLN A 166 -11.74 1.25 -0.11
C GLN A 166 -12.76 0.92 0.98
N GLU A 167 -13.51 1.91 1.47
CA GLU A 167 -14.59 1.69 2.46
C GLU A 167 -15.63 0.67 1.98
N PHE A 168 -15.87 0.62 0.66
CA PHE A 168 -16.80 -0.33 0.05
C PHE A 168 -16.15 -1.68 -0.29
N THR A 169 -14.83 -1.74 -0.41
CA THR A 169 -14.11 -2.99 -0.69
C THR A 169 -14.05 -3.94 0.51
N GLU A 170 -14.38 -3.44 1.71
CA GLU A 170 -14.54 -4.26 2.93
C GLU A 170 -15.73 -5.22 2.83
N TYR A 171 -16.73 -4.93 2.00
CA TYR A 171 -17.91 -5.78 1.83
C TYR A 171 -17.63 -6.95 0.88
N ARG A 172 -18.02 -8.16 1.27
CA ARG A 172 -17.71 -9.41 0.51
C ARG A 172 -18.42 -9.50 -0.84
N ASP A 173 -19.63 -8.97 -0.94
CA ASP A 173 -20.39 -8.86 -2.18
C ASP A 173 -19.68 -7.93 -3.18
N VAL A 174 -19.24 -6.75 -2.73
CA VAL A 174 -18.45 -5.81 -3.54
C VAL A 174 -17.13 -6.42 -3.97
N GLN A 175 -16.44 -7.18 -3.10
CA GLN A 175 -15.21 -7.87 -3.48
C GLN A 175 -15.45 -8.88 -4.63
N GLN A 176 -16.42 -9.78 -4.49
CA GLN A 176 -16.67 -10.82 -5.49
C GLN A 176 -17.18 -10.26 -6.81
N TYR A 177 -18.18 -9.37 -6.78
CA TYR A 177 -18.72 -8.75 -8.00
C TYR A 177 -17.75 -7.71 -8.58
N GLY A 178 -16.99 -7.00 -7.75
CA GLY A 178 -15.94 -6.07 -8.17
C GLY A 178 -14.84 -6.77 -8.95
N LEU A 179 -14.29 -7.87 -8.44
CA LEU A 179 -13.30 -8.66 -9.17
C LEU A 179 -13.87 -9.21 -10.50
N LYS A 180 -15.13 -9.67 -10.50
CA LYS A 180 -15.81 -10.10 -11.73
C LYS A 180 -15.88 -8.96 -12.75
N VAL A 181 -16.39 -7.80 -12.36
CA VAL A 181 -16.55 -6.62 -13.23
C VAL A 181 -15.18 -6.13 -13.73
N LEU A 182 -14.20 -6.01 -12.83
CA LEU A 182 -12.85 -5.59 -13.19
C LEU A 182 -12.23 -6.52 -14.24
N SER A 183 -12.42 -7.84 -14.10
CA SER A 183 -11.91 -8.81 -15.08
C SER A 183 -12.52 -8.66 -16.48
N THR A 184 -13.72 -8.06 -16.59
CA THR A 184 -14.36 -7.76 -17.89
C THR A 184 -13.85 -6.45 -18.51
N LEU A 185 -13.41 -5.49 -17.68
CA LEU A 185 -12.87 -4.19 -18.12
C LEU A 185 -11.36 -4.26 -18.41
N ALA A 186 -10.70 -5.30 -17.93
CA ALA A 186 -9.26 -5.51 -18.05
C ALA A 186 -8.76 -5.72 -19.48
N TYR A 187 -9.61 -6.10 -20.44
CA TYR A 187 -9.15 -6.33 -21.82
C TYR A 187 -8.93 -5.00 -22.56
N ARG A 188 -7.69 -4.50 -22.55
CA ARG A 188 -7.21 -3.39 -23.39
C ARG A 188 -5.86 -3.75 -23.98
N LYS A 189 -5.71 -3.62 -25.31
CA LYS A 189 -4.48 -3.99 -26.04
C LYS A 189 -3.28 -3.09 -25.70
N SER A 190 -3.50 -1.80 -25.45
CA SER A 190 -2.44 -0.83 -25.17
C SER A 190 -2.97 0.29 -24.25
N PRO A 191 -3.03 0.06 -22.92
CA PRO A 191 -3.48 1.08 -21.98
C PRO A 191 -2.42 2.17 -21.76
N THR A 192 -2.86 3.37 -21.36
CA THR A 192 -1.94 4.44 -20.92
C THR A 192 -1.35 4.12 -19.55
N SER A 193 -0.20 4.74 -19.22
CA SER A 193 0.42 4.64 -17.89
C SER A 193 -0.55 4.95 -16.74
N ILE A 194 -1.37 5.99 -16.92
CA ILE A 194 -2.37 6.42 -15.94
C ILE A 194 -3.46 5.36 -15.75
N TYR A 195 -3.93 4.75 -16.86
CA TYR A 195 -4.89 3.65 -16.79
C TYR A 195 -4.30 2.45 -16.03
N MET A 196 -3.06 2.06 -16.35
CA MET A 196 -2.37 0.96 -15.66
C MET A 196 -2.27 1.23 -14.16
N GLN A 197 -1.89 2.45 -13.77
CA GLN A 197 -1.79 2.83 -12.37
C GLN A 197 -3.15 2.79 -11.65
N ASN A 198 -4.19 3.38 -12.26
CA ASN A 198 -5.55 3.38 -11.71
C ASN A 198 -6.09 1.93 -11.57
N TYR A 199 -5.84 1.08 -12.57
CA TYR A 199 -6.23 -0.32 -12.57
C TYR A 199 -5.56 -1.12 -11.46
N LEU A 200 -4.23 -1.02 -11.34
CA LEU A 200 -3.48 -1.72 -10.30
C LEU A 200 -3.88 -1.24 -8.90
N GLU A 201 -4.14 0.06 -8.72
CA GLU A 201 -4.59 0.57 -7.42
C GLU A 201 -6.01 0.09 -7.07
N LEU A 202 -6.93 0.04 -8.03
CA LEU A 202 -8.26 -0.51 -7.80
C LEU A 202 -8.22 -2.02 -7.47
N LEU A 203 -7.37 -2.78 -8.17
CA LEU A 203 -7.15 -4.20 -7.89
C LEU A 203 -6.56 -4.41 -6.49
N ASP A 204 -5.58 -3.58 -6.09
CA ASP A 204 -5.01 -3.58 -4.73
C ASP A 204 -6.10 -3.37 -3.68
N ARG A 205 -6.96 -2.34 -3.84
CA ARG A 205 -8.06 -2.09 -2.89
C ARG A 205 -9.05 -3.26 -2.81
N LEU A 206 -9.38 -3.92 -3.93
CA LEU A 206 -10.28 -5.09 -3.93
C LEU A 206 -9.67 -6.33 -3.24
N LEU A 207 -8.34 -6.38 -3.11
CA LEU A 207 -7.60 -7.48 -2.49
C LEU A 207 -7.12 -7.17 -1.07
N VAL A 208 -7.57 -6.06 -0.47
CA VAL A 208 -7.24 -5.70 0.93
C VAL A 208 -7.75 -6.76 1.90
N CYS A 209 -8.99 -7.23 1.71
CA CYS A 209 -9.57 -8.32 2.48
C CYS A 209 -9.02 -9.66 1.97
N GLU A 210 -8.37 -10.41 2.85
CA GLU A 210 -7.80 -11.70 2.51
C GLU A 210 -8.87 -12.66 1.96
N ILE A 211 -8.53 -13.27 0.82
CA ILE A 211 -9.30 -14.36 0.21
C ILE A 211 -8.68 -15.65 0.70
N THR A 212 -9.40 -16.38 1.54
CA THR A 212 -8.95 -17.67 2.09
C THR A 212 -8.89 -18.72 0.97
N THR A 213 -7.69 -19.19 0.67
CA THR A 213 -7.44 -20.18 -0.40
C THR A 213 -7.35 -21.61 0.12
N GLU A 214 -7.02 -21.79 1.41
CA GLU A 214 -6.96 -23.10 2.07
C GLU A 214 -8.28 -23.41 2.80
N PRO A 215 -8.86 -24.62 2.63
CA PRO A 215 -9.85 -25.09 3.57
C PRO A 215 -9.15 -25.22 4.93
N ARG A 216 -9.61 -24.52 5.97
CA ARG A 216 -9.08 -24.68 7.34
C ARG A 216 -9.31 -26.11 7.82
N ALA A 217 -8.42 -27.03 7.47
CA ALA A 217 -8.29 -28.31 8.14
C ALA A 217 -7.62 -28.05 9.49
N LYS A 218 -8.44 -27.87 10.53
CA LYS A 218 -8.07 -27.86 11.95
C LYS A 218 -7.08 -26.76 12.39
N ALA A 219 -7.48 -25.50 12.27
CA ALA A 219 -6.95 -24.46 13.15
C ALA A 219 -7.77 -24.47 14.44
N LYS A 220 -7.18 -25.06 15.47
CA LYS A 220 -7.61 -25.13 16.86
C LYS A 220 -8.13 -23.76 17.34
N GLU A 221 -9.32 -23.77 17.92
CA GLU A 221 -9.97 -22.74 18.74
C GLU A 221 -9.03 -21.59 19.17
N ARG A 222 -9.06 -20.49 18.41
CA ARG A 222 -8.64 -19.17 18.89
C ARG A 222 -9.66 -18.18 18.34
N ASP A 223 -10.55 -17.75 19.24
CA ASP A 223 -11.51 -16.66 19.12
C ASP A 223 -12.26 -16.59 17.78
N ASN A 224 -13.26 -17.47 17.66
CA ASN A 224 -14.36 -17.27 16.71
C ASN A 224 -15.29 -16.17 17.26
N GLU A 225 -14.80 -14.93 17.32
CA GLU A 225 -15.69 -13.82 17.00
C GLU A 225 -15.95 -13.95 15.50
N GLU A 226 -17.02 -14.68 15.15
CA GLU A 226 -17.62 -14.62 13.83
C GLU A 226 -18.01 -13.17 13.56
N LYS A 227 -17.06 -12.37 13.07
CA LYS A 227 -17.36 -11.06 12.50
C LYS A 227 -18.35 -11.34 11.39
N GLU A 228 -19.64 -11.08 11.66
CA GLU A 228 -20.70 -11.11 10.66
C GLU A 228 -20.16 -10.50 9.37
N GLU A 229 -20.15 -11.30 8.30
CA GLU A 229 -19.62 -10.86 7.03
C GLU A 229 -20.43 -9.66 6.56
N LYS A 230 -19.82 -8.47 6.60
CA LYS A 230 -20.50 -7.25 6.17
C LYS A 230 -20.85 -7.38 4.69
N LEU A 231 -22.14 -7.28 4.38
CA LEU A 231 -22.67 -7.22 3.02
C LEU A 231 -23.15 -5.81 2.71
N LEU A 232 -22.82 -5.28 1.54
CA LEU A 232 -23.28 -3.94 1.15
C LEU A 232 -24.79 -3.98 0.83
N CYS A 233 -25.21 -4.96 0.01
CA CYS A 233 -26.58 -5.10 -0.50
C CYS A 233 -27.40 -6.17 0.25
N GLY A 234 -26.91 -6.64 1.40
CA GLY A 234 -27.68 -7.55 2.26
C GLY A 234 -28.96 -6.90 2.80
N ALA A 235 -30.06 -7.66 2.76
CA ALA A 235 -31.31 -7.32 3.44
C ALA A 235 -31.73 -8.52 4.29
N GLU A 236 -32.25 -8.28 5.50
CA GLU A 236 -32.60 -9.32 6.49
C GLU A 236 -33.67 -10.30 5.93
N ASP A 237 -34.54 -9.84 5.03
CA ASP A 237 -35.64 -10.61 4.46
C ASP A 237 -35.29 -11.40 3.18
N LYS A 238 -34.04 -11.39 2.72
CA LYS A 238 -33.62 -11.99 1.43
C LYS A 238 -32.63 -13.14 1.59
N ALA A 239 -32.54 -13.96 0.53
CA ALA A 239 -31.60 -15.07 0.47
C ALA A 239 -30.15 -14.62 0.77
N PRO A 240 -29.40 -15.39 1.57
CA PRO A 240 -28.03 -15.05 1.94
C PRO A 240 -27.13 -15.00 0.70
N PHE A 241 -26.12 -14.13 0.75
CA PHE A 241 -25.18 -13.97 -0.35
C PHE A 241 -24.26 -15.20 -0.50
N PRO A 242 -24.19 -15.86 -1.66
CA PRO A 242 -23.31 -17.00 -1.87
C PRO A 242 -21.87 -16.53 -2.16
N TYR A 243 -21.11 -16.24 -1.10
CA TYR A 243 -19.68 -15.94 -1.22
C TYR A 243 -18.89 -17.20 -1.59
N ASN A 244 -18.09 -17.11 -2.65
CA ASN A 244 -17.24 -18.20 -3.11
C ASN A 244 -15.78 -17.72 -3.28
N PRO A 245 -14.89 -18.06 -2.33
CA PRO A 245 -13.49 -17.62 -2.38
C PRO A 245 -12.75 -18.16 -3.61
N GLY A 246 -13.10 -19.36 -4.08
CA GLY A 246 -12.53 -19.95 -5.30
C GLY A 246 -12.87 -19.14 -6.56
N VAL A 247 -14.07 -18.57 -6.63
CA VAL A 247 -14.49 -17.68 -7.72
C VAL A 247 -13.74 -16.35 -7.65
N CYS A 248 -13.59 -15.76 -6.47
CA CYS A 248 -12.77 -14.56 -6.26
C CYS A 248 -11.32 -14.77 -6.69
N ARG A 249 -10.71 -15.91 -6.30
CA ARG A 249 -9.35 -16.30 -6.73
C ARG A 249 -9.25 -16.38 -8.25
N ARG A 250 -10.23 -17.01 -8.92
CA ARG A 250 -10.24 -17.11 -10.40
C ARG A 250 -10.31 -15.73 -11.06
N TYR A 251 -11.16 -14.84 -10.58
CA TYR A 251 -11.24 -13.48 -11.13
C TYR A 251 -9.98 -12.66 -10.86
N ALA A 252 -9.39 -12.75 -9.67
CA ALA A 252 -8.13 -12.08 -9.35
C ALA A 252 -6.99 -12.54 -10.28
N ASN A 253 -6.85 -13.84 -10.52
CA ASN A 253 -5.87 -14.38 -11.48
C ASN A 253 -6.14 -13.89 -12.90
N ARG A 254 -7.42 -13.79 -13.31
CA ARG A 254 -7.78 -13.26 -14.63
C ARG A 254 -7.43 -11.78 -14.76
N CYS A 255 -7.71 -10.97 -13.74
CA CYS A 255 -7.35 -9.56 -13.70
C CYS A 255 -5.83 -9.37 -13.80
N TRP A 256 -5.06 -10.16 -13.07
CA TRP A 256 -3.60 -10.13 -13.12
C TRP A 256 -3.05 -10.62 -14.46
N GLY A 257 -3.59 -11.72 -15.01
CA GLY A 257 -3.17 -12.26 -16.30
C GLY A 257 -3.36 -11.27 -17.46
N PHE A 258 -4.36 -10.39 -17.41
CA PHE A 258 -4.48 -9.28 -18.36
C PHE A 258 -3.47 -8.17 -18.10
N ALA A 259 -3.22 -7.83 -16.83
CA ALA A 259 -2.23 -6.81 -16.49
C ALA A 259 -0.81 -7.20 -16.93
N CYS A 260 -0.46 -8.49 -16.87
CA CYS A 260 0.83 -9.01 -17.35
C CYS A 260 1.05 -8.87 -18.86
N GLN A 261 0.01 -8.60 -19.66
CA GLN A 261 0.14 -8.36 -21.10
C GLN A 261 0.54 -6.92 -21.42
N TRP A 262 0.55 -6.04 -20.41
CA TRP A 262 0.89 -4.64 -20.55
C TRP A 262 2.37 -4.38 -20.25
N PRO A 263 2.95 -3.28 -20.77
CA PRO A 263 4.33 -2.91 -20.48
C PRO A 263 4.47 -2.32 -19.06
N LEU A 264 4.30 -3.16 -18.03
CA LEU A 264 4.35 -2.74 -16.62
C LEU A 264 5.73 -2.23 -16.19
N CYS A 265 6.79 -2.66 -16.88
CA CYS A 265 8.19 -2.37 -16.54
C CYS A 265 8.74 -1.09 -17.18
N GLU A 266 8.03 -0.47 -18.13
CA GLU A 266 8.50 0.76 -18.79
C GLU A 266 8.47 1.96 -17.82
N ASP A 267 7.42 2.05 -16.99
CA ASP A 267 7.23 3.14 -16.03
C ASP A 267 7.58 2.73 -14.59
N SER A 268 8.61 3.35 -14.00
CA SER A 268 9.07 3.07 -12.63
C SER A 268 7.95 3.16 -11.55
N ARG A 269 6.92 3.99 -11.75
CA ARG A 269 5.80 4.09 -10.80
C ARG A 269 4.83 2.91 -10.91
N VAL A 270 4.49 2.52 -12.14
CA VAL A 270 3.61 1.39 -12.44
C VAL A 270 4.29 0.09 -12.02
N HIS A 271 5.58 -0.05 -12.35
CA HIS A 271 6.39 -1.22 -12.01
C HIS A 271 6.45 -1.45 -10.49
N ARG A 272 6.77 -0.42 -9.71
CA ARG A 272 6.80 -0.53 -8.23
C ARG A 272 5.43 -0.91 -7.66
N ARG A 273 4.34 -0.32 -8.18
CA ARG A 273 2.98 -0.66 -7.74
C ARG A 273 2.63 -2.10 -8.07
N ALA A 274 2.95 -2.55 -9.29
CA ALA A 274 2.73 -3.92 -9.72
C ALA A 274 3.48 -4.92 -8.83
N LEU A 275 4.73 -4.64 -8.48
CA LEU A 275 5.52 -5.47 -7.57
C LEU A 275 4.94 -5.52 -6.16
N LEU A 276 4.54 -4.39 -5.59
CA LEU A 276 3.88 -4.37 -4.27
C LEU A 276 2.61 -5.21 -4.26
N LEU A 277 1.76 -5.03 -5.29
CA LEU A 277 0.53 -5.79 -5.44
C LEU A 277 0.80 -7.29 -5.62
N LEU A 278 1.77 -7.64 -6.47
CA LEU A 278 2.17 -9.02 -6.72
C LEU A 278 2.57 -9.69 -5.41
N VAL A 279 3.57 -9.12 -4.74
CA VAL A 279 4.25 -9.75 -3.60
C VAL A 279 3.38 -9.78 -2.35
N GLU A 280 2.62 -8.72 -2.05
CA GLU A 280 1.87 -8.61 -0.80
C GLU A 280 0.48 -9.25 -0.88
N ARG A 281 -0.15 -9.27 -2.07
CA ARG A 281 -1.55 -9.69 -2.22
C ARG A 281 -1.74 -10.88 -3.15
N LEU A 282 -1.09 -10.89 -4.31
CA LEU A 282 -1.40 -11.86 -5.36
C LEU A 282 -0.65 -13.18 -5.23
N MET A 283 0.59 -13.19 -4.75
CA MET A 283 1.40 -14.42 -4.60
C MET A 283 0.64 -15.62 -4.01
N PRO A 284 -0.09 -15.50 -2.87
CA PRO A 284 -0.87 -16.63 -2.33
C PRO A 284 -2.09 -17.02 -3.18
N LEU A 285 -2.57 -16.11 -4.05
CA LEU A 285 -3.74 -16.32 -4.89
C LEU A 285 -3.39 -16.92 -6.24
N LEU A 286 -2.14 -16.82 -6.70
CA LEU A 286 -1.73 -17.26 -8.03
C LEU A 286 -2.04 -18.76 -8.24
N ALA A 287 -2.64 -19.07 -9.38
CA ALA A 287 -2.85 -20.47 -9.79
C ALA A 287 -1.56 -21.10 -10.33
N ARG A 288 -0.71 -20.29 -10.96
CA ARG A 288 0.57 -20.68 -11.57
C ARG A 288 1.66 -19.67 -11.18
N PRO A 289 2.26 -19.81 -9.99
CA PRO A 289 3.24 -18.85 -9.45
C PRO A 289 4.54 -18.77 -10.26
N HIS A 290 4.93 -19.84 -10.94
CA HIS A 290 6.12 -19.88 -11.82
C HIS A 290 6.08 -18.86 -12.97
N LEU A 291 4.90 -18.39 -13.39
CA LEU A 291 4.79 -17.37 -14.44
C LEU A 291 5.25 -15.99 -13.96
N ALA A 292 5.33 -15.76 -12.65
CA ALA A 292 5.84 -14.51 -12.10
C ALA A 292 7.38 -14.44 -12.11
N THR A 293 8.07 -15.55 -12.36
CA THR A 293 9.53 -15.65 -12.29
C THR A 293 10.20 -14.68 -13.25
N ASP A 294 9.86 -14.69 -14.54
CA ASP A 294 10.50 -13.81 -15.55
C ASP A 294 10.38 -12.34 -15.17
N MET A 295 9.17 -11.87 -14.84
CA MET A 295 8.95 -10.49 -14.43
C MET A 295 9.76 -10.14 -13.17
N LEU A 296 9.86 -11.04 -12.19
CA LEU A 296 10.66 -10.83 -11.00
C LEU A 296 12.17 -10.83 -11.31
N CYS A 297 12.64 -11.65 -12.24
CA CYS A 297 14.03 -11.65 -12.70
C CYS A 297 14.39 -10.30 -13.33
N ASP A 298 13.60 -9.86 -14.31
CA ASP A 298 13.79 -8.57 -14.98
C ASP A 298 13.73 -7.41 -13.97
N SER A 299 12.87 -7.53 -12.96
CA SER A 299 12.75 -6.54 -11.88
C SER A 299 13.97 -6.52 -10.95
N LEU A 300 14.64 -7.66 -10.74
CA LEU A 300 15.91 -7.70 -10.01
C LEU A 300 17.04 -7.08 -10.84
N ASP A 301 17.09 -7.37 -12.15
CA ASP A 301 18.09 -6.82 -13.07
C ASP A 301 17.97 -5.29 -13.24
N ALA A 302 16.78 -4.72 -13.05
CA ALA A 302 16.56 -3.28 -13.12
C ALA A 302 17.30 -2.46 -12.05
N GLY A 303 17.74 -3.08 -10.95
CA GLY A 303 18.47 -2.41 -9.87
C GLY A 303 17.65 -1.42 -9.02
N GLY A 304 18.31 -0.81 -8.03
CA GLY A 304 17.73 0.24 -7.18
C GLY A 304 16.51 -0.18 -6.34
N PRO A 305 15.51 0.70 -6.13
CA PRO A 305 14.34 0.39 -5.29
C PRO A 305 13.44 -0.73 -5.83
N ILE A 306 13.49 -1.00 -7.14
CA ILE A 306 12.66 -2.02 -7.81
C ILE A 306 13.19 -3.41 -7.47
N SER A 307 14.51 -3.61 -7.56
CA SER A 307 15.14 -4.88 -7.22
C SER A 307 14.92 -5.28 -5.76
N MET A 308 14.95 -4.30 -4.84
CA MET A 308 14.65 -4.50 -3.42
C MET A 308 13.21 -4.97 -3.16
N LEU A 309 12.24 -4.51 -3.95
CA LEU A 309 10.86 -4.97 -3.87
C LEU A 309 10.69 -6.38 -4.45
N ALA A 310 11.34 -6.63 -5.59
CA ALA A 310 11.29 -7.91 -6.27
C ALA A 310 11.94 -9.04 -5.45
N LEU A 311 12.95 -8.73 -4.63
CA LEU A 311 13.63 -9.67 -3.74
C LEU A 311 12.65 -10.44 -2.84
N GLN A 312 11.62 -9.78 -2.29
CA GLN A 312 10.63 -10.51 -1.49
C GLN A 312 9.79 -11.47 -2.33
N GLY A 313 9.46 -11.09 -3.57
CA GLY A 313 8.77 -11.98 -4.50
C GLY A 313 9.59 -13.23 -4.79
N VAL A 314 10.89 -13.07 -5.04
CA VAL A 314 11.81 -14.20 -5.25
C VAL A 314 11.92 -15.07 -3.99
N LEU A 315 12.08 -14.48 -2.80
CA LEU A 315 12.11 -15.24 -1.55
C LEU A 315 10.88 -16.13 -1.39
N GLU A 316 9.71 -15.59 -1.71
CA GLU A 316 8.44 -16.28 -1.62
C GLU A 316 8.32 -17.41 -2.65
N LEU A 317 8.80 -17.20 -3.89
CA LEU A 317 8.88 -18.26 -4.90
C LEU A 317 9.83 -19.39 -4.48
N VAL A 318 11.01 -19.05 -3.95
CA VAL A 318 12.01 -20.02 -3.47
C VAL A 318 11.43 -20.82 -2.29
N ARG A 319 10.81 -20.15 -1.31
CA ARG A 319 10.33 -20.79 -0.07
C ARG A 319 9.07 -21.62 -0.23
N ARG A 320 8.09 -21.14 -1.02
CA ARG A 320 6.77 -21.80 -1.13
C ARG A 320 6.63 -22.65 -2.38
N HIS A 321 7.37 -22.33 -3.43
CA HIS A 321 7.24 -22.98 -4.73
C HIS A 321 8.51 -23.71 -5.18
N ASN A 322 9.56 -23.74 -4.35
CA ASN A 322 10.83 -24.42 -4.60
C ASN A 322 11.40 -24.11 -6.00
N ILE A 323 11.31 -22.84 -6.41
CA ILE A 323 11.88 -22.37 -7.66
C ILE A 323 13.34 -21.98 -7.38
N ASP A 324 14.27 -22.64 -8.08
CA ASP A 324 15.68 -22.33 -7.97
C ASP A 324 16.00 -21.04 -8.73
N TYR A 325 16.66 -20.11 -8.06
CA TYR A 325 17.14 -18.86 -8.65
C TYR A 325 18.68 -18.84 -8.64
N PRO A 326 19.33 -18.79 -9.81
CA PRO A 326 20.80 -18.76 -9.88
C PRO A 326 21.35 -17.46 -9.28
N ASP A 327 22.49 -17.56 -8.59
CA ASP A 327 23.28 -16.42 -8.08
C ASP A 327 22.51 -15.42 -7.20
N MET A 328 21.45 -15.90 -6.54
CA MET A 328 20.59 -15.08 -5.66
C MET A 328 21.39 -14.29 -4.62
N TYR A 329 22.42 -14.92 -4.04
CA TYR A 329 23.25 -14.30 -3.00
C TYR A 329 24.18 -13.22 -3.56
N ASP A 330 24.70 -13.38 -4.77
CA ASP A 330 25.52 -12.34 -5.40
C ASP A 330 24.67 -11.13 -5.77
N ARG A 331 23.42 -11.36 -6.20
CA ARG A 331 22.46 -10.27 -6.41
C ARG A 331 22.07 -9.57 -5.11
N LEU A 332 21.82 -10.34 -4.04
CA LEU A 332 21.56 -9.77 -2.72
C LEU A 332 22.76 -8.95 -2.24
N TYR A 333 23.98 -9.44 -2.48
CA TYR A 333 25.22 -8.75 -2.14
C TYR A 333 25.34 -7.43 -2.91
N ALA A 334 25.06 -7.42 -4.22
CA ALA A 334 25.05 -6.21 -5.05
C ALA A 334 24.00 -5.16 -4.62
N MET A 335 22.91 -5.54 -3.93
CA MET A 335 21.94 -4.57 -3.40
C MET A 335 22.46 -3.75 -2.21
N PHE A 336 23.53 -4.21 -1.55
CA PHE A 336 24.16 -3.51 -0.43
C PHE A 336 25.14 -2.45 -0.94
N GLU A 337 24.59 -1.35 -1.42
CA GLU A 337 25.31 -0.16 -1.87
C GLU A 337 24.92 1.07 -1.04
N PRO A 338 25.73 2.14 -1.02
CA PRO A 338 25.40 3.38 -0.31
C PRO A 338 24.04 3.97 -0.72
N GLU A 339 23.60 3.74 -1.96
CA GLU A 339 22.30 4.17 -2.46
C GLU A 339 21.12 3.55 -1.70
N MET A 340 21.31 2.41 -1.03
CA MET A 340 20.25 1.73 -0.29
C MET A 340 19.65 2.61 0.82
N PHE A 341 20.45 3.48 1.42
CA PHE A 341 20.02 4.33 2.54
C PHE A 341 19.01 5.40 2.15
N ALA A 342 19.04 5.84 0.88
CA ALA A 342 18.08 6.79 0.32
C ALA A 342 16.71 6.16 0.06
N THR A 343 16.63 4.82 -0.02
CA THR A 343 15.39 4.12 -0.36
C THR A 343 14.46 4.00 0.85
N ARG A 344 13.15 4.05 0.58
CA ARG A 344 12.12 3.80 1.61
C ARG A 344 12.01 2.33 2.00
N TYR A 345 12.60 1.42 1.21
CA TYR A 345 12.48 -0.03 1.37
C TYR A 345 13.65 -0.66 2.15
N LYS A 346 14.61 0.13 2.64
CA LYS A 346 15.77 -0.36 3.41
C LYS A 346 15.41 -1.26 4.60
N LYS A 347 14.34 -0.94 5.35
CA LYS A 347 13.87 -1.78 6.49
C LYS A 347 13.47 -3.18 6.02
N ARG A 348 12.78 -3.24 4.87
CA ARG A 348 12.33 -4.48 4.23
C ARG A 348 13.53 -5.27 3.72
N LEU A 349 14.49 -4.62 3.05
CA LEU A 349 15.72 -5.26 2.59
C LEU A 349 16.52 -5.89 3.74
N LEU A 350 16.74 -5.16 4.85
CA LEU A 350 17.47 -5.68 6.02
C LEU A 350 16.78 -6.90 6.64
N HIS A 351 15.45 -6.85 6.75
CA HIS A 351 14.67 -7.99 7.24
C HIS A 351 14.77 -9.22 6.32
N LEU A 352 14.66 -9.02 5.01
CA LEU A 352 14.81 -10.10 4.03
C LEU A 352 16.22 -10.68 4.03
N ALA A 353 17.24 -9.83 4.12
CA ALA A 353 18.64 -10.25 4.20
C ALA A 353 18.89 -11.13 5.42
N ASP A 354 18.32 -10.79 6.58
CA ASP A 354 18.42 -11.63 7.79
C ASP A 354 17.80 -13.02 7.60
N ILE A 355 16.67 -13.10 6.89
CA ILE A 355 16.03 -14.37 6.55
C ILE A 355 16.93 -15.16 5.57
N PHE A 356 17.45 -14.54 4.51
CA PHE A 356 18.31 -15.22 3.54
C PHE A 356 19.61 -15.74 4.17
N LEU A 357 20.23 -14.94 5.02
CA LEU A 357 21.47 -15.26 5.71
C LEU A 357 21.26 -16.11 6.97
N SER A 358 20.03 -16.51 7.28
CA SER A 358 19.74 -17.52 8.31
C SER A 358 19.86 -18.96 7.80
N SER A 359 20.07 -19.15 6.49
CA SER A 359 20.26 -20.46 5.88
C SER A 359 21.50 -21.17 6.42
N THR A 360 21.38 -22.47 6.71
CA THR A 360 22.45 -23.29 7.29
C THR A 360 23.51 -23.73 6.27
N HIS A 361 23.20 -23.67 4.98
CA HIS A 361 24.07 -24.20 3.90
C HIS A 361 24.92 -23.14 3.21
N LEU A 362 25.19 -22.02 3.89
CA LEU A 362 25.96 -20.93 3.31
C LEU A 362 27.47 -21.19 3.45
N PRO A 363 28.25 -21.00 2.38
CA PRO A 363 29.70 -21.06 2.47
C PRO A 363 30.23 -19.88 3.29
N GLU A 364 31.21 -20.14 4.16
CA GLU A 364 31.75 -19.13 5.08
C GLU A 364 32.28 -17.88 4.36
N GLY A 365 32.91 -18.06 3.20
CA GLY A 365 33.45 -16.95 2.40
C GLY A 365 32.39 -15.95 1.95
N LEU A 366 31.20 -16.44 1.62
CA LEU A 366 30.06 -15.60 1.24
C LEU A 366 29.56 -14.80 2.44
N VAL A 367 29.40 -15.45 3.60
CA VAL A 367 28.93 -14.75 4.81
C VAL A 367 29.95 -13.72 5.28
N ALA A 368 31.25 -14.00 5.16
CA ALA A 368 32.30 -13.01 5.43
C ALA A 368 32.22 -11.80 4.51
N ALA A 369 31.91 -12.00 3.23
CA ALA A 369 31.72 -10.92 2.26
C ALA A 369 30.59 -9.98 2.73
N PHE A 370 29.44 -10.55 3.09
CA PHE A 370 28.34 -9.78 3.67
C PHE A 370 28.76 -9.07 4.95
N ALA A 371 29.40 -9.76 5.89
CA ALA A 371 29.85 -9.18 7.15
C ALA A 371 30.75 -7.95 6.93
N LYS A 372 31.73 -8.06 6.04
CA LYS A 372 32.66 -6.97 5.72
C LYS A 372 32.00 -5.82 4.97
N ARG A 373 31.11 -6.11 4.01
CA ARG A 373 30.33 -5.10 3.29
C ARG A 373 29.41 -4.31 4.24
N LEU A 374 28.70 -5.00 5.12
CA LEU A 374 27.84 -4.38 6.14
C LEU A 374 28.65 -3.48 7.08
N ALA A 375 29.84 -3.91 7.50
CA ALA A 375 30.73 -3.13 8.36
C ALA A 375 31.21 -1.84 7.68
N ARG A 376 31.58 -1.90 6.39
CA ARG A 376 31.95 -0.69 5.61
C ARG A 376 30.77 0.24 5.39
N LEU A 377 29.60 -0.29 5.05
CA LEU A 377 28.39 0.50 4.88
C LEU A 377 27.96 1.19 6.18
N ALA A 378 28.17 0.55 7.34
CA ALA A 378 27.86 1.13 8.64
C ALA A 378 28.69 2.39 8.96
N LEU A 379 29.87 2.58 8.34
CA LEU A 379 30.64 3.82 8.47
C LEU A 379 30.03 5.00 7.70
N LEU A 380 29.33 4.73 6.61
CA LEU A 380 28.71 5.73 5.75
C LEU A 380 27.26 6.04 6.16
N ALA A 381 26.61 5.08 6.83
CA ALA A 381 25.20 5.15 7.18
C ALA A 381 24.90 6.19 8.27
N ALA A 382 23.66 6.66 8.30
CA ALA A 382 23.13 7.41 9.44
C ALA A 382 23.12 6.53 10.71
N ALA A 383 23.17 7.14 11.89
CA ALA A 383 23.36 6.41 13.17
C ALA A 383 22.36 5.25 13.39
N ASP A 384 21.08 5.44 13.05
CA ASP A 384 20.06 4.40 13.20
C ASP A 384 20.20 3.26 12.19
N ASP A 385 20.52 3.59 10.93
CA ASP A 385 20.75 2.60 9.89
C ASP A 385 22.04 1.80 10.18
N ALA A 386 23.09 2.48 10.65
CA ALA A 386 24.33 1.86 11.11
C ALA A 386 24.08 0.89 12.26
N ALA A 387 23.22 1.26 13.23
CA ALA A 387 22.87 0.39 14.35
C ALA A 387 22.14 -0.88 13.87
N ALA A 388 21.21 -0.76 12.92
CA ALA A 388 20.52 -1.91 12.32
C ALA A 388 21.47 -2.82 11.53
N LEU A 389 22.43 -2.25 10.78
CA LEU A 389 23.47 -3.01 10.08
C LEU A 389 24.38 -3.77 11.06
N LEU A 390 24.77 -3.13 12.17
CA LEU A 390 25.58 -3.78 13.21
C LEU A 390 24.80 -4.87 13.95
N GLN A 391 23.49 -4.72 14.14
CA GLN A 391 22.65 -5.80 14.68
C GLN A 391 22.59 -7.00 13.73
N LEU A 392 22.44 -6.76 12.42
CA LEU A 392 22.50 -7.83 11.43
C LEU A 392 23.88 -8.51 11.45
N LEU A 393 24.96 -7.72 11.48
CA LEU A 393 26.33 -8.23 11.59
C LEU A 393 26.53 -9.07 12.86
N HIS A 394 26.03 -8.60 14.02
CA HIS A 394 26.06 -9.34 15.27
C HIS A 394 25.37 -10.70 15.15
N ASN A 395 24.16 -10.73 14.58
CA ASN A 395 23.42 -11.97 14.34
C ASN A 395 24.18 -12.94 13.41
N LEU A 396 24.84 -12.44 12.37
CA LEU A 396 25.65 -13.26 11.46
C LEU A 396 26.84 -13.92 12.17
N LEU A 397 27.54 -13.17 13.02
CA LEU A 397 28.69 -13.67 13.79
C LEU A 397 28.28 -14.71 14.84
N LEU A 398 27.07 -14.58 15.42
CA LEU A 398 26.52 -15.59 16.32
C LEU A 398 26.15 -16.88 15.59
N ARG A 399 25.61 -16.78 14.37
CA ARG A 399 25.24 -17.95 13.54
C ARG A 399 26.47 -18.67 12.99
N HIS A 400 27.52 -17.93 12.64
CA HIS A 400 28.73 -18.46 12.01
C HIS A 400 29.98 -18.19 12.86
N PRO A 401 30.31 -19.06 13.84
CA PRO A 401 31.42 -18.83 14.75
C PRO A 401 32.78 -18.78 14.08
N ALA A 402 32.96 -19.39 12.89
CA ALA A 402 34.19 -19.32 12.11
C ALA A 402 34.55 -17.88 11.66
N LEU A 403 33.56 -16.97 11.61
CA LEU A 403 33.79 -15.56 11.28
C LEU A 403 34.38 -14.75 12.44
N LYS A 404 34.42 -15.31 13.65
CA LYS A 404 35.03 -14.64 14.82
C LYS A 404 36.51 -14.29 14.59
N ARG A 405 37.20 -15.00 13.69
CA ARG A 405 38.56 -14.65 13.24
C ARG A 405 38.69 -13.24 12.68
N MET A 406 37.61 -12.67 12.13
CA MET A 406 37.62 -11.30 11.57
C MET A 406 37.56 -10.23 12.66
N ILE A 407 37.19 -10.58 13.91
CA ILE A 407 37.13 -9.65 15.04
C ILE A 407 38.54 -9.43 15.60
N CYS A 408 39.28 -10.52 15.83
CA CYS A 408 40.70 -10.53 16.18
C CYS A 408 41.33 -11.80 15.59
N HIS A 409 42.24 -11.66 14.64
CA HIS A 409 43.07 -12.76 14.17
C HIS A 409 44.24 -12.93 15.16
N GLU A 410 44.26 -14.00 15.96
CA GLU A 410 45.30 -14.19 17.00
C GLU A 410 46.70 -14.45 16.40
N ASP A 411 46.79 -14.94 15.16
CA ASP A 411 48.03 -15.44 14.55
C ASP A 411 48.67 -14.54 13.47
N SER A 412 48.24 -13.29 13.29
CA SER A 412 48.85 -12.44 12.25
C SER A 412 50.06 -11.67 12.79
N PRO A 413 51.22 -11.66 12.08
CA PRO A 413 52.28 -10.70 12.37
C PRO A 413 51.70 -9.28 12.29
N ALA A 414 52.21 -8.38 13.14
CA ALA A 414 51.70 -7.03 13.40
C ALA A 414 51.62 -6.06 12.18
N ILE A 415 51.85 -6.56 10.96
CA ILE A 415 51.91 -5.79 9.72
C ILE A 415 51.13 -6.54 8.64
N MET A 416 49.80 -6.43 8.64
CA MET A 416 49.04 -6.53 7.39
C MET A 416 49.24 -5.21 6.66
N SER A 417 50.09 -5.18 5.63
CA SER A 417 50.42 -3.92 4.95
C SER A 417 49.24 -3.33 4.16
N ASN A 418 48.28 -4.16 3.72
CA ASN A 418 47.07 -3.75 3.00
C ASN A 418 45.89 -4.71 3.30
N ASP A 419 44.67 -4.18 3.39
CA ASP A 419 43.42 -4.96 3.50
C ASP A 419 43.12 -5.69 2.17
N PRO A 420 43.01 -7.03 2.13
CA PRO A 420 42.76 -7.78 0.90
C PRO A 420 41.32 -7.65 0.36
N TYR A 421 40.38 -7.07 1.13
CA TYR A 421 38.98 -7.01 0.73
C TYR A 421 38.71 -5.94 -0.35
N VAL A 422 38.00 -6.35 -1.39
CA VAL A 422 37.60 -5.51 -2.53
C VAL A 422 36.10 -5.16 -2.41
N MET A 423 35.79 -3.87 -2.26
CA MET A 423 34.40 -3.41 -2.09
C MET A 423 33.61 -3.42 -3.40
N GLU A 424 34.24 -3.08 -4.52
CA GLU A 424 33.60 -2.94 -5.85
C GLU A 424 33.20 -4.28 -6.48
N GLU A 425 33.60 -5.40 -5.88
CA GLU A 425 33.32 -6.72 -6.42
C GLU A 425 31.83 -7.06 -6.28
N THR A 426 31.18 -7.52 -7.35
CA THR A 426 29.75 -7.90 -7.31
C THR A 426 29.53 -9.33 -6.84
N CYS A 427 30.54 -10.19 -6.97
CA CYS A 427 30.49 -11.58 -6.52
C CYS A 427 30.97 -11.70 -5.06
N ALA A 428 30.13 -12.21 -4.17
CA ALA A 428 30.46 -12.35 -2.75
C ALA A 428 31.68 -13.24 -2.54
N GLY A 429 31.79 -14.34 -3.29
CA GLY A 429 32.91 -15.29 -3.19
C GLY A 429 34.27 -14.73 -3.63
N ALA A 430 34.28 -13.72 -4.50
CA ALA A 430 35.51 -13.14 -5.05
C ALA A 430 36.05 -11.96 -4.20
N SER A 431 35.27 -11.46 -3.23
CA SER A 431 35.61 -10.29 -2.40
C SER A 431 36.81 -10.45 -1.46
N ARG A 432 37.33 -11.68 -1.27
CA ARG A 432 38.45 -12.04 -0.37
C ARG A 432 38.26 -11.59 1.10
N ALA A 433 37.01 -11.49 1.56
CA ALA A 433 36.68 -10.97 2.89
C ALA A 433 37.24 -11.79 4.07
N LEU A 434 37.41 -13.11 3.93
CA LEU A 434 37.93 -13.95 5.02
C LEU A 434 39.35 -13.61 5.44
N GLY A 435 40.15 -13.02 4.54
CA GLY A 435 41.50 -12.55 4.85
C GLY A 435 41.54 -11.16 5.47
N SER A 436 40.39 -10.52 5.68
CA SER A 436 40.26 -9.17 6.22
C SER A 436 39.78 -9.17 7.68
N SER A 437 39.96 -8.04 8.37
CA SER A 437 39.47 -7.81 9.74
C SER A 437 38.39 -6.73 9.79
N LEU A 438 37.57 -6.70 10.84
CA LEU A 438 36.45 -5.75 11.03
C LEU A 438 36.87 -4.45 11.73
N TRP A 439 37.86 -3.72 11.19
CA TRP A 439 38.34 -2.45 11.75
C TRP A 439 37.26 -1.35 11.80
N GLU A 440 36.30 -1.42 10.87
CA GLU A 440 35.20 -0.47 10.76
C GLU A 440 34.33 -0.47 12.03
N VAL A 441 34.04 -1.66 12.58
CA VAL A 441 33.27 -1.81 13.82
C VAL A 441 34.05 -1.26 15.01
N TRP A 442 35.38 -1.43 15.02
CA TRP A 442 36.24 -0.88 16.07
C TRP A 442 36.18 0.66 16.09
N ALA A 443 36.19 1.30 14.92
CA ALA A 443 36.06 2.75 14.80
C ALA A 443 34.69 3.24 15.32
N LEU A 444 33.61 2.53 14.98
CA LEU A 444 32.24 2.86 15.41
C LEU A 444 32.01 2.74 16.93
N ARG A 445 32.91 2.07 17.67
CA ARG A 445 32.84 1.99 19.13
C ARG A 445 32.96 3.36 19.82
N ARG A 446 33.61 4.32 19.19
CA ARG A 446 33.78 5.70 19.70
C ARG A 446 32.84 6.70 19.02
N HIS A 447 31.67 6.25 18.59
CA HIS A 447 30.69 7.12 17.95
C HIS A 447 29.97 8.03 18.96
N ALA A 448 29.56 9.22 18.52
CA ALA A 448 28.88 10.21 19.36
C ALA A 448 27.51 9.73 19.88
N ALA A 449 26.79 8.93 19.07
CA ALA A 449 25.53 8.34 19.47
C ALA A 449 25.76 7.09 20.36
N PRO A 450 25.26 7.06 21.61
CA PRO A 450 25.53 5.97 22.56
C PRO A 450 24.92 4.65 22.12
N ALA A 451 23.76 4.67 21.45
CA ALA A 451 23.11 3.46 20.93
C ALA A 451 23.97 2.76 19.88
N LEU A 452 24.63 3.52 19.00
CA LEU A 452 25.51 2.96 17.98
C LEU A 452 26.80 2.40 18.60
N ALA A 453 27.39 3.13 19.56
CA ALA A 453 28.57 2.66 20.29
C ALA A 453 28.27 1.37 21.07
N ALA A 454 27.08 1.25 21.68
CA ALA A 454 26.62 0.04 22.35
C ALA A 454 26.41 -1.12 21.36
N ALA A 455 25.81 -0.87 20.18
CA ALA A 455 25.67 -1.88 19.13
C ALA A 455 27.03 -2.39 18.63
N ALA A 456 27.99 -1.49 18.40
CA ALA A 456 29.36 -1.86 18.03
C ALA A 456 30.04 -2.69 19.14
N ALA A 457 29.86 -2.31 20.41
CA ALA A 457 30.38 -3.09 21.54
C ALA A 457 29.74 -4.49 21.62
N ALA A 458 28.45 -4.61 21.32
CA ALA A 458 27.75 -5.90 21.27
C ALA A 458 28.29 -6.84 20.18
N VAL A 459 28.71 -6.30 19.03
CA VAL A 459 29.39 -7.08 17.98
C VAL A 459 30.67 -7.74 18.51
N PHE A 460 31.48 -7.01 19.28
CA PHE A 460 32.66 -7.59 19.94
C PHE A 460 32.30 -8.59 21.05
N ALA A 461 31.22 -8.33 21.79
CA ALA A 461 30.72 -9.24 22.82
C ALA A 461 30.14 -10.55 22.25
N ALA A 462 29.82 -10.60 20.94
CA ALA A 462 29.40 -11.83 20.24
C ALA A 462 30.45 -12.96 20.26
N ALA A 463 31.66 -12.69 20.77
CA ALA A 463 32.65 -13.70 21.09
C ALA A 463 32.11 -14.74 22.11
N ASP A 464 31.19 -14.37 22.99
CA ASP A 464 30.56 -15.28 23.97
C ASP A 464 29.66 -16.33 23.27
N PRO A 465 29.89 -17.65 23.47
CA PRO A 465 29.10 -18.71 22.85
C PRO A 465 27.64 -18.83 23.35
N ARG A 466 27.22 -18.11 24.40
CA ARG A 466 25.86 -18.22 24.98
C ARG A 466 24.83 -17.23 24.41
N ALA A 467 25.25 -16.29 23.56
CA ALA A 467 24.36 -15.27 23.03
C ALA A 467 23.45 -15.81 21.90
N THR A 468 22.16 -15.48 21.95
CA THR A 468 21.18 -15.85 20.92
C THR A 468 20.92 -14.67 19.98
N PRO A 469 20.68 -14.93 18.67
CA PRO A 469 20.37 -13.87 17.72
C PRO A 469 19.08 -13.13 18.13
N VAL A 470 19.08 -11.82 17.98
CA VAL A 470 17.96 -10.94 18.34
C VAL A 470 17.21 -10.54 17.08
N ALA A 471 15.87 -10.45 17.16
CA ALA A 471 15.07 -9.94 16.05
C ALA A 471 15.51 -8.50 15.70
N LEU A 472 15.77 -8.23 14.42
CA LEU A 472 16.17 -6.91 13.95
C LEU A 472 15.14 -5.85 14.31
N ALA A 473 15.59 -4.79 15.00
CA ALA A 473 14.76 -3.63 15.24
C ALA A 473 14.77 -2.73 13.98
N PRO A 474 13.61 -2.26 13.50
CA PRO A 474 13.56 -1.35 12.37
C PRO A 474 14.24 -0.01 12.73
N PRO A 475 15.15 0.53 11.91
CA PRO A 475 15.78 1.83 12.17
C PRO A 475 14.71 2.94 12.10
N ASP A 476 14.62 3.80 13.12
CA ASP A 476 13.65 4.91 13.12
C ASP A 476 14.21 6.17 13.79
N LEU A 477 14.73 7.07 12.95
CA LEU A 477 15.29 8.38 13.33
C LEU A 477 14.32 9.24 14.14
N ALA A 478 13.05 9.27 13.74
CA ALA A 478 12.04 10.06 14.44
C ALA A 478 11.79 9.51 15.85
N ALA A 479 11.76 8.18 15.97
CA ALA A 479 11.61 7.52 17.26
C ALA A 479 12.81 7.77 18.18
N SER A 480 14.04 7.86 17.67
CA SER A 480 15.22 8.14 18.50
C SER A 480 15.15 9.54 19.13
N PHE A 481 14.80 10.57 18.37
CA PHE A 481 14.67 11.93 18.92
C PHE A 481 13.51 12.05 19.90
N ASP A 482 12.33 11.52 19.54
CA ASP A 482 11.17 11.50 20.43
C ASP A 482 11.41 10.67 21.70
N ALA A 483 12.20 9.60 21.61
CA ALA A 483 12.61 8.81 22.75
C ALA A 483 13.52 9.62 23.68
N GLU A 484 14.48 10.37 23.15
CA GLU A 484 15.33 11.27 23.94
C GLU A 484 14.49 12.36 24.65
N LEU A 485 13.50 12.96 23.98
CA LEU A 485 12.61 13.95 24.59
C LEU A 485 11.79 13.37 25.75
N LYS A 486 11.44 12.09 25.69
CA LYS A 486 10.67 11.40 26.75
C LYS A 486 11.53 10.96 27.93
N LYS A 487 12.87 10.95 27.81
CA LYS A 487 13.74 10.56 28.92
C LYS A 487 13.65 11.60 30.04
N ARG A 488 13.38 11.12 31.25
CA ARG A 488 13.44 11.97 32.45
C ARG A 488 14.88 12.04 32.93
N PHE A 489 15.51 13.19 32.75
CA PHE A 489 16.85 13.43 33.29
C PHE A 489 16.77 13.68 34.80
N LYS A 490 17.54 12.93 35.59
CA LYS A 490 17.71 13.19 37.03
C LYS A 490 18.77 14.26 37.31
N THR A 491 19.72 14.41 36.40
CA THR A 491 20.88 15.30 36.51
C THR A 491 21.07 16.02 35.19
N ILE A 492 21.12 17.36 35.24
CA ILE A 492 21.48 18.18 34.09
C ILE A 492 23.00 18.33 34.14
N GLU A 493 23.69 17.75 33.16
CA GLU A 493 25.14 17.89 33.05
C GLU A 493 25.46 19.29 32.52
N MET A 494 26.14 20.10 33.33
CA MET A 494 26.60 21.43 32.94
C MET A 494 28.11 21.39 32.67
N ASN A 495 28.54 22.13 31.65
CA ASN A 495 29.97 22.32 31.41
C ASN A 495 30.55 23.22 32.53
N PHE A 496 31.63 22.77 33.17
CA PHE A 496 32.34 23.53 34.20
C PHE A 496 33.00 24.80 33.64
N VAL A 497 33.34 24.80 32.34
CA VAL A 497 33.92 25.96 31.67
C VAL A 497 32.82 26.95 31.32
N ARG A 498 32.82 28.09 32.01
CA ARG A 498 31.89 29.18 31.72
C ARG A 498 32.28 29.85 30.39
N PRO A 499 31.36 29.98 29.41
CA PRO A 499 31.64 30.73 28.19
C PRO A 499 31.87 32.20 28.54
N GLN A 500 33.01 32.75 28.12
CA GLN A 500 33.39 34.15 28.37
C GLN A 500 32.85 35.11 27.29
N GLY A 501 32.26 34.58 26.22
CA GLY A 501 31.63 35.33 25.13
C GLY A 501 30.80 34.40 24.22
N MET A 502 30.27 34.94 23.12
CA MET A 502 29.65 34.14 22.05
C MET A 502 30.69 33.38 21.20
N THR A 503 31.97 33.69 21.40
CA THR A 503 33.08 32.97 20.78
C THR A 503 33.31 31.64 21.49
N THR A 504 33.59 30.61 20.71
CA THR A 504 34.02 29.31 21.22
C THR A 504 35.26 29.48 22.12
N PRO A 505 35.40 28.73 23.22
CA PRO A 505 36.56 28.84 24.10
C PRO A 505 37.87 28.74 23.30
N SER A 506 38.87 29.52 23.71
CA SER A 506 40.16 29.63 23.02
C SER A 506 40.84 28.27 22.87
N GLY A 507 40.95 27.80 21.63
CA GLY A 507 41.53 26.48 21.29
C GLY A 507 40.73 25.68 20.26
N GLU A 508 39.51 26.09 19.91
CA GLU A 508 38.72 25.38 18.91
C GLU A 508 39.19 25.70 17.47
N ARG A 509 39.39 24.64 16.68
CA ARG A 509 39.78 24.70 15.25
C ARG A 509 38.80 25.53 14.40
N VAL A 510 37.58 25.77 14.89
CA VAL A 510 36.56 26.59 14.22
C VAL A 510 37.05 28.03 14.01
N MET A 511 37.77 28.60 14.98
CA MET A 511 38.31 29.96 14.89
C MET A 511 39.45 30.10 13.86
N GLN A 512 39.95 28.99 13.30
CA GLN A 512 40.93 29.01 12.20
C GLN A 512 40.26 29.28 10.84
N TYR A 513 38.97 29.01 10.71
CA TYR A 513 38.22 29.12 9.45
C TYR A 513 37.11 30.18 9.51
N TRP A 514 36.72 30.62 10.70
CA TRP A 514 35.65 31.58 10.91
C TRP A 514 36.13 32.74 11.78
N GLU A 515 36.13 33.94 11.20
CA GLU A 515 36.27 35.17 11.96
C GLU A 515 34.90 35.55 12.52
N LEU A 516 34.64 35.14 13.75
CA LEU A 516 33.49 35.62 14.50
C LEU A 516 33.85 36.99 15.09
N MET A 517 33.51 38.08 14.39
CA MET A 517 33.59 39.41 14.96
C MET A 517 32.63 39.50 16.15
N ALA A 518 33.18 39.85 17.32
CA ALA A 518 32.44 40.03 18.56
C ALA A 518 31.56 41.28 18.54
#